data_AF-A0A506PLG3-F1
#
_entry.id   AF-A0A506PLG3-F1
#
_cell.length_a   1.000
_cell.length_b   1.000
_cell.length_c   1.000
_cell.angle_alpha   90.00
_cell.angle_beta   90.00
_cell.angle_gamma   90.00
#
_symmetry.space_group_name_H-M   'P 1'
#
loop_
_entity.id
_entity.type
_entity.pdbx_description
1 polymer ?
#
loop_
_entity_poly.entity_id
_entity_poly.type
_entity_poly.pdbx_seq_one_letter_code
_entity_poly.pdbx_strand_id
1 'polypeptide(L)'
;MKQLYILLLCFSSLSWGQVTIFSENIGTATGTLAIEANTFENSGDPNISFSGNADTRSTSPSDGTYTGASGGRNVFFGTGSGINARDFVISGISTENFSDVTLSFGMNSNANVSLLVEYSTDGTTFTPITFDDVADAGWKLISIPSGVIPSVANLTLRFSKDDGTTYRVDDVVLSGTATMPILSASTSAVSGFSYVVDAGPSSSQSFNVSGANLNGSDVTVSLPGASSFEISSSEVGTYGSAVTLTAFNGSETSIFVRLIEGLTIGEYNDVVTISGGGAEDITVNVSGTVIPNIFLIYEFTTNELTATQFPENVTTSEFQVTGTTPTFGTAQASTWTGSGVPYAQSGQGWEVDNSENAKYFFFTLEADSGFEIDITNISFEWRATANGPSAITVEINGTEISTFDAPGDQTSLFSAPVSFENETQIEVRIKGWLNGSRDNTNGSGILRIDDVRLDGSVEASLSIDDFNSNKGISLYPNPVNQGNVTIQTDLTGNKQIEVYDVNGRQVLKTTTTGNSFNVDNFNAGLYLVRISVDNVSKVSKLIIN
;
A
#
# COMPACT_ATOMS: atom_id res chain seq x y z
N MET A 1 5.91 10.72 -21.55
CA MET A 1 4.53 10.87 -21.06
C MET A 1 4.41 9.96 -19.86
N LYS A 2 4.66 10.50 -18.66
CA LYS A 2 4.40 9.78 -17.41
C LYS A 2 2.88 9.79 -17.24
N GLN A 3 2.26 8.62 -17.38
CA GLN A 3 0.84 8.45 -17.12
C GLN A 3 0.60 8.77 -15.65
N LEU A 4 -0.13 9.85 -15.40
CA LEU A 4 -0.65 10.19 -14.09
C LEU A 4 -1.78 9.19 -13.81
N TYR A 5 -1.48 8.14 -13.05
CA TYR A 5 -2.50 7.26 -12.50
C TYR A 5 -3.21 8.02 -11.38
N ILE A 6 -4.29 8.71 -11.73
CA ILE A 6 -5.29 9.14 -10.76
C ILE A 6 -5.97 7.86 -10.28
N LEU A 7 -5.62 7.41 -9.08
CA LEU A 7 -6.37 6.39 -8.35
C LEU A 7 -7.71 7.01 -7.98
N LEU A 8 -8.66 6.91 -8.91
CA LEU A 8 -10.07 7.19 -8.66
C LEU A 8 -10.55 6.09 -7.70
N LEU A 9 -10.60 6.39 -6.41
CA LEU A 9 -11.34 5.60 -5.42
C LEU A 9 -12.82 5.65 -5.82
N CYS A 10 -13.20 4.74 -6.72
CA CYS A 10 -14.58 4.34 -6.91
C CYS A 10 -15.02 3.72 -5.58
N PHE A 11 -15.71 4.50 -4.75
CA PHE A 11 -16.70 3.93 -3.87
C PHE A 11 -17.77 3.30 -4.76
N SER A 12 -17.55 2.05 -5.18
CA SER A 12 -18.67 1.19 -5.51
C SER A 12 -19.43 1.05 -4.20
N SER A 13 -20.53 1.77 -4.04
CA SER A 13 -21.60 1.25 -3.22
C SER A 13 -21.88 -0.14 -3.78
N LEU A 14 -21.39 -1.17 -3.10
CA LEU A 14 -21.82 -2.55 -3.31
C LEU A 14 -23.28 -2.59 -2.84
N SER A 15 -24.16 -2.01 -3.63
CA SER A 15 -25.55 -2.42 -3.68
C SER A 15 -25.50 -3.79 -4.31
N TRP A 16 -25.43 -4.83 -3.49
CA TRP A 16 -25.56 -6.20 -3.97
C TRP A 16 -26.87 -6.28 -4.74
N GLY A 17 -26.75 -6.47 -6.07
CA GLY A 17 -27.90 -6.77 -6.89
C GLY A 17 -28.55 -8.05 -6.36
N GLN A 18 -29.87 -8.15 -6.56
CA GLN A 18 -30.61 -9.36 -6.28
C GLN A 18 -29.89 -10.59 -6.88
N VAL A 19 -29.71 -11.64 -6.09
CA VAL A 19 -29.10 -12.92 -6.50
C VAL A 19 -30.15 -14.03 -6.54
N THR A 20 -29.95 -15.04 -7.38
CA THR A 20 -30.82 -16.23 -7.42
C THR A 20 -30.53 -17.13 -6.22
N ILE A 21 -31.57 -17.39 -5.43
CA ILE A 21 -31.57 -18.30 -4.28
C ILE A 21 -31.82 -19.74 -4.73
N PHE A 22 -32.77 -19.91 -5.65
CA PHE A 22 -33.19 -21.21 -6.17
C PHE A 22 -33.71 -21.04 -7.61
N SER A 23 -33.43 -21.99 -8.49
CA SER A 23 -34.01 -22.06 -9.83
C SER A 23 -34.33 -23.49 -10.20
N GLU A 24 -35.47 -23.71 -10.83
CA GLU A 24 -35.90 -25.02 -11.33
C GLU A 24 -36.56 -24.91 -12.70
N ASN A 25 -35.92 -25.54 -13.69
CA ASN A 25 -36.37 -25.64 -15.10
C ASN A 25 -37.15 -26.93 -15.43
N ILE A 26 -37.54 -27.72 -14.41
CA ILE A 26 -38.30 -28.98 -14.50
C ILE A 26 -37.53 -30.13 -15.20
N GLY A 27 -36.29 -29.87 -15.62
CA GLY A 27 -35.36 -30.85 -16.17
C GLY A 27 -35.66 -31.29 -17.61
N THR A 28 -35.03 -32.40 -18.01
CA THR A 28 -35.12 -32.91 -19.39
C THR A 28 -35.44 -34.42 -19.39
N ALA A 29 -36.47 -34.80 -20.16
CA ALA A 29 -36.90 -36.19 -20.35
C ALA A 29 -37.93 -36.25 -21.48
N THR A 30 -38.30 -37.45 -21.93
CA THR A 30 -39.32 -37.67 -22.97
C THR A 30 -40.66 -38.12 -22.35
N GLY A 31 -41.76 -37.84 -23.04
CA GLY A 31 -43.09 -38.32 -22.64
C GLY A 31 -43.67 -37.67 -21.37
N THR A 32 -44.71 -38.28 -20.83
CA THR A 32 -45.37 -37.89 -19.57
C THR A 32 -44.80 -38.73 -18.43
N LEU A 33 -44.36 -38.08 -17.35
CA LEU A 33 -43.83 -38.74 -16.15
C LEU A 33 -44.56 -38.20 -14.92
N ALA A 34 -44.79 -39.05 -13.92
CA ALA A 34 -45.19 -38.59 -12.59
C ALA A 34 -44.07 -37.73 -11.97
N ILE A 35 -44.39 -36.88 -10.99
CA ILE A 35 -43.38 -36.06 -10.29
C ILE A 35 -42.21 -36.93 -9.79
N GLU A 36 -42.50 -38.01 -9.07
CA GLU A 36 -41.48 -38.92 -8.49
C GLU A 36 -40.58 -39.61 -9.52
N ALA A 37 -41.02 -39.68 -10.79
CA ALA A 37 -40.27 -40.34 -11.87
C ALA A 37 -39.46 -39.35 -12.73
N ASN A 38 -39.61 -38.03 -12.50
CA ASN A 38 -38.89 -37.00 -13.24
C ASN A 38 -37.53 -36.70 -12.60
N THR A 39 -36.53 -36.39 -13.43
CA THR A 39 -35.26 -35.81 -12.96
C THR A 39 -35.32 -34.30 -13.12
N PHE A 40 -35.62 -33.61 -12.03
CA PHE A 40 -35.59 -32.15 -11.89
C PHE A 40 -34.16 -31.61 -11.88
N GLU A 41 -33.99 -30.32 -12.18
CA GLU A 41 -32.70 -29.62 -12.15
C GLU A 41 -31.98 -29.82 -10.81
N ASN A 42 -32.73 -29.73 -9.70
CA ASN A 42 -32.18 -29.84 -8.35
C ASN A 42 -32.23 -31.25 -7.75
N SER A 43 -32.43 -32.31 -8.56
CA SER A 43 -32.50 -33.69 -8.04
C SER A 43 -31.20 -34.19 -7.37
N GLY A 44 -30.08 -33.48 -7.56
CA GLY A 44 -28.80 -33.79 -6.93
C GLY A 44 -28.60 -33.17 -5.55
N ASP A 45 -29.46 -32.23 -5.14
CA ASP A 45 -29.39 -31.61 -3.81
C ASP A 45 -30.12 -32.48 -2.77
N PRO A 46 -29.45 -32.97 -1.71
CA PRO A 46 -30.08 -33.81 -0.70
C PRO A 46 -31.12 -33.10 0.16
N ASN A 47 -31.14 -31.76 0.17
CA ASN A 47 -32.09 -30.98 0.95
C ASN A 47 -33.37 -30.65 0.16
N ILE A 48 -33.31 -30.65 -1.17
CA ILE A 48 -34.45 -30.34 -2.03
C ILE A 48 -35.24 -31.61 -2.34
N SER A 49 -36.57 -31.53 -2.25
CA SER A 49 -37.46 -32.62 -2.64
C SER A 49 -38.65 -32.13 -3.46
N PHE A 50 -39.06 -32.98 -4.41
CA PHE A 50 -40.18 -32.73 -5.31
C PHE A 50 -41.26 -33.78 -5.07
N SER A 51 -42.49 -33.34 -4.88
CA SER A 51 -43.63 -34.23 -4.66
C SER A 51 -44.93 -33.66 -5.24
N GLY A 52 -46.02 -34.39 -5.07
CA GLY A 52 -47.33 -34.05 -5.64
C GLY A 52 -47.77 -35.06 -6.69
N ASN A 53 -49.01 -34.92 -7.13
CA ASN A 53 -49.67 -35.87 -8.04
C ASN A 53 -49.89 -35.32 -9.46
N ALA A 54 -49.31 -34.16 -9.80
CA ALA A 54 -49.25 -33.67 -11.17
C ALA A 54 -48.30 -34.52 -12.04
N ASP A 55 -48.28 -34.25 -13.36
CA ASP A 55 -47.35 -34.91 -14.27
C ASP A 55 -46.36 -33.88 -14.85
N THR A 56 -45.11 -34.27 -15.12
CA THR A 56 -44.23 -33.48 -15.99
C THR A 56 -44.40 -33.88 -17.45
N ARG A 57 -44.25 -32.94 -18.38
CA ARG A 57 -44.37 -33.18 -19.83
C ARG A 57 -43.36 -32.39 -20.64
N SER A 58 -42.89 -32.97 -21.75
CA SER A 58 -42.09 -32.27 -22.77
C SER A 58 -42.95 -31.65 -23.89
N THR A 59 -44.28 -31.77 -23.81
CA THR A 59 -45.21 -31.14 -24.77
C THR A 59 -45.57 -29.74 -24.32
N SER A 60 -45.68 -28.80 -25.27
CA SER A 60 -45.92 -27.37 -25.00
C SER A 60 -44.91 -26.80 -24.00
N PRO A 61 -43.59 -26.98 -24.23
CA PRO A 61 -42.56 -26.42 -23.34
C PRO A 61 -42.68 -24.90 -23.27
N SER A 62 -42.12 -24.29 -22.22
CA SER A 62 -41.91 -22.84 -22.15
C SER A 62 -41.18 -22.34 -23.39
N ASP A 63 -41.43 -21.10 -23.81
CA ASP A 63 -40.85 -20.52 -25.02
C ASP A 63 -40.45 -19.06 -24.80
N GLY A 64 -39.81 -18.46 -25.81
CA GLY A 64 -39.24 -17.12 -25.71
C GLY A 64 -40.25 -15.96 -25.56
N THR A 65 -41.49 -16.23 -25.18
CA THR A 65 -42.50 -15.20 -24.86
C THR A 65 -42.19 -14.48 -23.54
N TYR A 66 -41.34 -15.06 -22.68
CA TYR A 66 -40.78 -14.40 -21.51
C TYR A 66 -39.29 -14.69 -21.33
N THR A 67 -38.59 -13.78 -20.66
CA THR A 67 -37.16 -13.92 -20.33
C THR A 67 -36.98 -15.00 -19.27
N GLY A 68 -36.09 -15.95 -19.52
CA GLY A 68 -35.81 -17.06 -18.59
C GLY A 68 -36.50 -18.37 -18.94
N ALA A 69 -37.25 -18.44 -20.04
CA ALA A 69 -37.88 -19.67 -20.51
C ALA A 69 -36.86 -20.77 -20.86
N SER A 70 -36.96 -21.96 -20.24
CA SER A 70 -35.98 -23.05 -20.43
C SER A 70 -36.26 -23.96 -21.62
N GLY A 71 -37.52 -24.09 -22.06
CA GLY A 71 -37.89 -24.90 -23.23
C GLY A 71 -37.80 -26.42 -23.06
N GLY A 72 -37.60 -26.90 -21.83
CA GLY A 72 -37.43 -28.32 -21.51
C GLY A 72 -38.75 -29.04 -21.26
N ARG A 73 -39.03 -29.30 -19.98
CA ARG A 73 -40.28 -29.89 -19.51
C ARG A 73 -41.09 -28.84 -18.78
N ASN A 74 -42.35 -29.13 -18.52
CA ASN A 74 -43.19 -28.34 -17.61
C ASN A 74 -44.00 -29.27 -16.73
N VAL A 75 -44.41 -28.77 -15.57
CA VAL A 75 -45.41 -29.43 -14.73
C VAL A 75 -46.78 -29.16 -15.32
N PHE A 76 -47.56 -30.21 -15.53
CA PHE A 76 -48.90 -30.18 -16.12
C PHE A 76 -49.95 -30.65 -15.11
N PHE A 77 -50.94 -29.80 -14.86
CA PHE A 77 -51.99 -30.05 -13.87
C PHE A 77 -53.28 -30.60 -14.50
N GLY A 78 -53.17 -31.49 -15.48
CA GLY A 78 -54.30 -32.26 -16.03
C GLY A 78 -55.19 -31.51 -17.04
N THR A 79 -56.06 -32.27 -17.69
CA THR A 79 -57.10 -31.81 -18.63
C THR A 79 -58.44 -31.77 -17.90
N GLY A 80 -59.27 -30.74 -18.03
CA GLY A 80 -60.51 -30.50 -17.25
C GLY A 80 -61.59 -31.59 -17.14
N SER A 81 -61.31 -32.82 -17.56
CA SER A 81 -62.10 -34.03 -17.30
C SER A 81 -61.31 -35.01 -16.41
N GLY A 82 -61.92 -35.50 -15.33
CA GLY A 82 -61.33 -36.50 -14.44
C GLY A 82 -61.03 -35.94 -13.04
N ILE A 83 -59.93 -36.39 -12.42
CA ILE A 83 -59.47 -35.88 -11.12
C ILE A 83 -58.93 -34.46 -11.32
N ASN A 84 -59.61 -33.48 -10.73
CA ASN A 84 -59.26 -32.07 -10.80
C ASN A 84 -58.27 -31.66 -9.71
N ALA A 85 -58.33 -32.25 -8.51
CA ALA A 85 -57.35 -32.01 -7.46
C ALA A 85 -55.95 -32.46 -7.90
N ARG A 86 -55.06 -31.50 -8.21
CA ARG A 86 -53.67 -31.74 -8.61
C ARG A 86 -52.71 -30.80 -7.90
N ASP A 87 -51.54 -31.31 -7.54
CA ASP A 87 -50.50 -30.52 -6.89
C ASP A 87 -49.07 -30.85 -7.35
N PHE A 88 -48.20 -29.88 -7.14
CA PHE A 88 -46.76 -29.97 -7.27
C PHE A 88 -46.13 -29.19 -6.12
N VAL A 89 -45.23 -29.84 -5.41
CA VAL A 89 -44.61 -29.32 -4.19
C VAL A 89 -43.10 -29.38 -4.34
N ILE A 90 -42.45 -28.25 -4.04
CA ILE A 90 -40.99 -28.13 -3.91
C ILE A 90 -40.70 -27.81 -2.45
N SER A 91 -39.99 -28.68 -1.76
CA SER A 91 -39.66 -28.53 -0.33
C SER A 91 -38.15 -28.49 -0.11
N GLY A 92 -37.73 -27.82 0.97
CA GLY A 92 -36.34 -27.80 1.39
C GLY A 92 -35.52 -26.60 0.92
N ILE A 93 -36.17 -25.60 0.31
CA ILE A 93 -35.46 -24.40 -0.20
C ILE A 93 -35.05 -23.55 1.01
N SER A 94 -33.77 -23.25 1.18
CA SER A 94 -33.34 -22.28 2.21
C SER A 94 -33.35 -20.86 1.63
N THR A 95 -34.18 -19.99 2.21
CA THR A 95 -34.16 -18.53 1.99
C THR A 95 -33.53 -17.79 3.17
N GLU A 96 -32.85 -18.53 4.06
CA GLU A 96 -32.13 -17.97 5.20
C GLU A 96 -30.97 -17.09 4.71
N ASN A 97 -30.71 -15.98 5.42
CA ASN A 97 -29.74 -14.97 5.04
C ASN A 97 -30.02 -14.25 3.71
N PHE A 98 -31.30 -14.17 3.32
CA PHE A 98 -31.75 -13.32 2.22
C PHE A 98 -32.90 -12.42 2.65
N SER A 99 -32.82 -11.12 2.33
CA SER A 99 -33.93 -10.18 2.39
C SER A 99 -34.55 -10.01 1.00
N ASP A 100 -35.68 -9.33 0.94
CA ASP A 100 -36.33 -8.95 -0.32
C ASP A 100 -36.58 -10.13 -1.28
N VAL A 101 -36.91 -11.30 -0.71
CA VAL A 101 -37.13 -12.52 -1.48
C VAL A 101 -38.33 -12.36 -2.41
N THR A 102 -38.09 -12.51 -3.71
CA THR A 102 -39.08 -12.54 -4.79
C THR A 102 -39.20 -13.94 -5.37
N LEU A 103 -40.39 -14.30 -5.84
CA LEU A 103 -40.64 -15.54 -6.59
C LEU A 103 -41.04 -15.20 -8.02
N SER A 104 -40.55 -15.93 -9.00
CA SER A 104 -41.09 -15.92 -10.36
C SER A 104 -41.25 -17.32 -10.91
N PHE A 105 -42.19 -17.51 -11.82
CA PHE A 105 -42.37 -18.77 -12.54
C PHE A 105 -43.07 -18.54 -13.88
N GLY A 106 -42.73 -19.33 -14.88
CA GLY A 106 -43.48 -19.44 -16.11
C GLY A 106 -44.82 -20.13 -15.87
N MET A 107 -45.90 -19.57 -16.40
CA MET A 107 -47.23 -20.17 -16.34
C MET A 107 -47.93 -20.11 -17.70
N ASN A 108 -48.66 -21.18 -18.04
CA ASN A 108 -49.57 -21.23 -19.19
C ASN A 108 -50.91 -21.82 -18.76
N SER A 109 -52.00 -21.15 -19.13
CA SER A 109 -53.38 -21.55 -18.80
C SER A 109 -54.29 -21.41 -20.03
N ASN A 110 -55.35 -22.22 -20.06
CA ASN A 110 -56.43 -22.14 -21.05
C ASN A 110 -57.69 -21.42 -20.53
N ALA A 111 -57.57 -20.73 -19.40
CA ALA A 111 -58.61 -19.87 -18.86
C ALA A 111 -57.97 -18.68 -18.12
N ASN A 112 -58.73 -17.60 -18.02
CA ASN A 112 -58.35 -16.41 -17.25
C ASN A 112 -58.64 -16.62 -15.74
N VAL A 113 -57.95 -17.59 -15.14
CA VAL A 113 -58.05 -18.00 -13.73
C VAL A 113 -56.67 -18.38 -13.23
N SER A 114 -56.25 -17.92 -12.05
CA SER A 114 -54.96 -18.26 -11.44
C SER A 114 -54.92 -19.66 -10.81
N LEU A 115 -53.76 -20.32 -10.95
CA LEU A 115 -53.40 -21.49 -10.17
C LEU A 115 -53.26 -21.08 -8.68
N LEU A 116 -53.64 -21.95 -7.74
CA LEU A 116 -53.37 -21.68 -6.32
C LEU A 116 -51.88 -21.91 -6.06
N VAL A 117 -51.17 -20.86 -5.66
CA VAL A 117 -49.77 -20.93 -5.25
C VAL A 117 -49.69 -20.58 -3.77
N GLU A 118 -48.95 -21.37 -3.01
CA GLU A 118 -48.83 -21.23 -1.57
C GLU A 118 -47.38 -21.45 -1.14
N TYR A 119 -46.99 -20.88 0.00
CA TYR A 119 -45.75 -21.23 0.69
C TYR A 119 -46.02 -21.80 2.09
N SER A 120 -45.07 -22.55 2.61
CA SER A 120 -45.05 -23.03 3.99
C SER A 120 -43.63 -22.90 4.58
N THR A 121 -43.56 -22.54 5.86
CA THR A 121 -42.31 -22.45 6.63
C THR A 121 -42.13 -23.60 7.62
N ASP A 122 -43.15 -24.46 7.74
CA ASP A 122 -43.16 -25.62 8.65
C ASP A 122 -43.46 -26.94 7.91
N GLY A 123 -43.72 -26.87 6.59
CA GLY A 123 -44.07 -28.01 5.73
C GLY A 123 -45.51 -28.51 5.88
N THR A 124 -46.35 -27.88 6.72
CA THR A 124 -47.71 -28.34 7.05
C THR A 124 -48.78 -27.28 6.88
N THR A 125 -48.52 -26.04 7.30
CA THR A 125 -49.42 -24.89 7.17
C THR A 125 -49.04 -24.10 5.93
N PHE A 126 -50.00 -23.92 5.02
CA PHE A 126 -49.78 -23.25 3.75
C PHE A 126 -50.47 -21.89 3.71
N THR A 127 -49.72 -20.87 3.29
CA THR A 127 -50.17 -19.49 3.14
C THR A 127 -50.31 -19.16 1.65
N PRO A 128 -51.50 -18.76 1.17
CA PRO A 128 -51.72 -18.37 -0.22
C PRO A 128 -50.89 -17.17 -0.67
N ILE A 129 -50.40 -17.23 -1.91
CA ILE A 129 -49.71 -16.17 -2.63
C ILE A 129 -50.68 -15.62 -3.70
N THR A 130 -50.95 -14.33 -3.64
CA THR A 130 -51.82 -13.65 -4.62
C THR A 130 -50.99 -13.10 -5.77
N PHE A 131 -51.46 -13.30 -7.00
CA PHE A 131 -50.90 -12.72 -8.22
C PHE A 131 -51.99 -12.49 -9.27
N ASP A 132 -51.69 -11.68 -10.29
CA ASP A 132 -52.64 -11.36 -11.35
C ASP A 132 -52.82 -12.55 -12.33
N ASP A 133 -54.06 -12.75 -12.77
CA ASP A 133 -54.42 -13.83 -13.70
C ASP A 133 -53.67 -13.72 -15.04
N VAL A 134 -53.34 -14.88 -15.62
CA VAL A 134 -52.78 -14.99 -16.96
C VAL A 134 -53.92 -14.97 -17.98
N ALA A 135 -54.09 -13.86 -18.71
CA ALA A 135 -55.04 -13.80 -19.83
C ALA A 135 -54.70 -14.83 -20.93
N ASP A 136 -55.75 -15.47 -21.46
CA ASP A 136 -55.80 -16.73 -22.23
C ASP A 136 -54.72 -16.94 -23.33
N ALA A 137 -54.21 -18.19 -23.39
CA ALA A 137 -53.31 -18.78 -24.39
C ALA A 137 -51.90 -18.17 -24.55
N GLY A 138 -50.91 -18.77 -23.90
CA GLY A 138 -49.47 -18.49 -24.08
C GLY A 138 -48.70 -18.57 -22.76
N TRP A 139 -47.40 -18.80 -22.84
CA TRP A 139 -46.53 -18.76 -21.67
C TRP A 139 -46.28 -17.31 -21.22
N LYS A 140 -46.39 -17.05 -19.91
CA LYS A 140 -46.04 -15.76 -19.31
C LYS A 140 -45.28 -15.96 -18.01
N LEU A 141 -44.39 -15.01 -17.71
CA LEU A 141 -43.72 -14.94 -16.43
C LEU A 141 -44.65 -14.30 -15.39
N ILE A 142 -44.92 -15.05 -14.33
CA ILE A 142 -45.51 -14.51 -13.11
C ILE A 142 -44.37 -14.02 -12.22
N SER A 143 -44.53 -12.83 -11.66
CA SER A 143 -43.57 -12.23 -10.72
C SER A 143 -44.28 -11.84 -9.43
N ILE A 144 -43.82 -12.40 -8.31
CA ILE A 144 -44.27 -12.10 -6.96
C ILE A 144 -43.24 -11.14 -6.33
N PRO A 145 -43.68 -9.95 -5.87
CA PRO A 145 -42.77 -8.97 -5.30
C PRO A 145 -42.22 -9.41 -3.95
N SER A 146 -41.21 -8.68 -3.46
CA SER A 146 -40.66 -8.89 -2.13
C SER A 146 -41.69 -8.62 -1.03
N GLY A 147 -41.46 -9.19 0.16
CA GLY A 147 -42.35 -9.06 1.32
C GLY A 147 -43.46 -10.10 1.39
N VAL A 148 -43.55 -11.02 0.42
CA VAL A 148 -44.49 -12.15 0.44
C VAL A 148 -43.82 -13.43 0.96
N ILE A 149 -42.64 -13.77 0.40
CA ILE A 149 -41.88 -14.96 0.81
C ILE A 149 -40.95 -14.59 1.98
N PRO A 150 -41.01 -15.29 3.12
CA PRO A 150 -40.16 -15.00 4.26
C PRO A 150 -38.73 -15.57 4.10
N SER A 151 -37.79 -15.02 4.87
CA SER A 151 -36.46 -15.62 5.07
C SER A 151 -36.56 -16.74 6.10
N VAL A 152 -36.38 -17.98 5.65
CA VAL A 152 -36.52 -19.19 6.48
C VAL A 152 -35.54 -20.28 6.04
N ALA A 153 -35.12 -21.12 6.98
CA ALA A 153 -34.20 -22.23 6.69
C ALA A 153 -34.82 -23.35 5.83
N ASN A 154 -36.15 -23.49 5.83
CA ASN A 154 -36.85 -24.53 5.07
C ASN A 154 -38.19 -24.02 4.53
N LEU A 155 -38.15 -23.45 3.33
CA LEU A 155 -39.31 -23.03 2.56
C LEU A 155 -39.84 -24.20 1.73
N THR A 156 -41.15 -24.33 1.72
CA THR A 156 -41.89 -25.18 0.80
C THR A 156 -42.80 -24.33 -0.08
N LEU A 157 -42.76 -24.54 -1.39
CA LEU A 157 -43.69 -23.97 -2.36
C LEU A 157 -44.66 -25.06 -2.83
N ARG A 158 -45.95 -24.73 -2.89
CA ARG A 158 -46.99 -25.61 -3.45
C ARG A 158 -47.77 -24.89 -4.53
N PHE A 159 -47.88 -25.55 -5.66
CA PHE A 159 -48.73 -25.19 -6.79
C PHE A 159 -49.87 -26.20 -6.83
N SER A 160 -51.12 -25.75 -6.83
CA SER A 160 -52.27 -26.65 -6.78
C SER A 160 -53.49 -26.13 -7.52
N LYS A 161 -54.36 -27.05 -7.93
CA LYS A 161 -55.69 -26.75 -8.47
C LYS A 161 -56.72 -27.77 -7.99
N ASP A 162 -57.99 -27.37 -8.02
CA ASP A 162 -59.14 -28.27 -7.87
C ASP A 162 -60.30 -27.81 -8.79
N ASP A 163 -59.96 -27.42 -10.01
CA ASP A 163 -60.92 -26.95 -11.01
C ASP A 163 -60.75 -27.67 -12.37
N GLY A 164 -61.61 -27.33 -13.33
CA GLY A 164 -61.54 -27.86 -14.69
C GLY A 164 -60.48 -27.20 -15.59
N THR A 165 -59.72 -26.22 -15.10
CA THR A 165 -58.75 -25.46 -15.90
C THR A 165 -57.47 -26.28 -16.09
N THR A 166 -56.77 -26.06 -17.21
CA THR A 166 -55.47 -26.70 -17.46
C THR A 166 -54.37 -25.71 -17.19
N TYR A 167 -53.42 -26.08 -16.33
CA TYR A 167 -52.27 -25.26 -16.00
C TYR A 167 -50.97 -25.96 -16.40
N ARG A 168 -49.99 -25.15 -16.79
CA ARG A 168 -48.58 -25.53 -16.85
C ARG A 168 -47.75 -24.55 -16.03
N VAL A 169 -46.76 -25.08 -15.33
CA VAL A 169 -45.76 -24.31 -14.59
C VAL A 169 -44.37 -24.75 -15.01
N ASP A 170 -43.47 -23.79 -15.16
CA ASP A 170 -42.05 -24.00 -15.47
C ASP A 170 -41.22 -22.85 -14.90
N ASP A 171 -39.89 -22.98 -14.92
CA ASP A 171 -38.92 -21.93 -14.61
C ASP A 171 -39.18 -21.22 -13.27
N VAL A 172 -39.32 -22.02 -12.21
CA VAL A 172 -39.56 -21.52 -10.85
C VAL A 172 -38.25 -20.96 -10.31
N VAL A 173 -38.22 -19.67 -10.01
CA VAL A 173 -37.02 -18.95 -9.53
C VAL A 173 -37.35 -18.16 -8.28
N LEU A 174 -36.55 -18.35 -7.23
CA LEU A 174 -36.49 -17.45 -6.08
C LEU A 174 -35.21 -16.62 -6.17
N SER A 175 -35.34 -15.33 -5.89
CA SER A 175 -34.21 -14.40 -5.85
C SER A 175 -34.33 -13.47 -4.65
N GLY A 176 -33.22 -12.98 -4.11
CA GLY A 176 -33.23 -12.06 -2.97
C GLY A 176 -31.90 -11.33 -2.80
N THR A 177 -31.81 -10.49 -1.78
CA THR A 177 -30.60 -9.75 -1.42
C THR A 177 -29.89 -10.48 -0.28
N ALA A 178 -28.63 -10.89 -0.46
CA ALA A 178 -27.90 -11.59 0.60
C ALA A 178 -27.71 -10.69 1.84
N THR A 179 -27.98 -11.25 3.02
CA THR A 179 -27.88 -10.59 4.33
C THR A 179 -26.82 -11.23 5.23
N MET A 180 -25.91 -12.04 4.68
CA MET A 180 -24.82 -12.60 5.48
C MET A 180 -23.93 -11.46 6.00
N PRO A 181 -23.59 -11.45 7.30
CA PRO A 181 -22.64 -10.49 7.85
C PRO A 181 -21.27 -10.64 7.19
N ILE A 182 -20.66 -9.51 6.82
CA ILE A 182 -19.32 -9.49 6.23
C ILE A 182 -18.48 -8.37 6.83
N LEU A 183 -17.22 -8.68 7.12
CA LEU A 183 -16.19 -7.71 7.48
C LEU A 183 -15.26 -7.48 6.29
N SER A 184 -14.72 -6.27 6.20
CA SER A 184 -13.75 -5.89 5.18
C SER A 184 -12.64 -5.03 5.80
N ALA A 185 -11.42 -5.21 5.30
CA ALA A 185 -10.29 -4.33 5.55
C ALA A 185 -9.89 -3.64 4.24
N SER A 186 -9.43 -2.39 4.30
CA SER A 186 -9.03 -1.64 3.09
C SER A 186 -7.76 -2.20 2.41
N THR A 187 -7.04 -3.08 3.10
CA THR A 187 -5.83 -3.76 2.60
C THR A 187 -5.67 -5.11 3.30
N SER A 188 -4.95 -6.04 2.68
CA SER A 188 -4.54 -7.31 3.28
C SER A 188 -3.21 -7.22 4.04
N ALA A 189 -2.47 -6.12 3.89
CA ALA A 189 -1.23 -5.87 4.61
C ALA A 189 -0.92 -4.38 4.80
N VAL A 190 -0.25 -4.05 5.90
CA VAL A 190 0.37 -2.73 6.16
C VAL A 190 1.83 -2.97 6.55
N SER A 191 2.78 -2.46 5.77
CA SER A 191 4.20 -2.76 5.91
C SER A 191 5.06 -1.50 5.94
N GLY A 192 6.35 -1.65 6.26
CA GLY A 192 7.32 -0.54 6.20
C GLY A 192 7.34 0.30 7.47
N PHE A 193 6.87 -0.24 8.60
CA PHE A 193 7.14 0.36 9.90
C PHE A 193 8.64 0.27 10.19
N SER A 194 9.28 1.37 10.55
CA SER A 194 10.69 1.33 10.95
C SER A 194 11.02 2.39 11.99
N TYR A 195 12.03 2.11 12.80
CA TYR A 195 12.68 3.08 13.67
C TYR A 195 14.11 2.60 14.02
N VAL A 196 14.99 3.54 14.38
CA VAL A 196 16.35 3.27 14.86
C VAL A 196 16.29 2.73 16.29
N VAL A 197 17.04 1.67 16.64
CA VAL A 197 17.06 1.10 18.00
C VAL A 197 17.15 2.20 19.06
N ASP A 198 16.35 2.07 20.13
CA ASP A 198 16.13 3.06 21.20
C ASP A 198 15.37 4.36 20.83
N ALA A 199 15.03 4.59 19.56
CA ALA A 199 14.24 5.76 19.10
C ALA A 199 12.76 5.45 18.81
N GLY A 200 12.29 4.25 19.16
CA GLY A 200 10.90 3.84 18.94
C GLY A 200 9.91 4.65 19.78
N PRO A 201 8.59 4.48 19.55
CA PRO A 201 7.96 3.59 18.57
C PRO A 201 8.12 4.10 17.13
N SER A 202 7.74 3.29 16.13
CA SER A 202 7.69 3.79 14.74
C SER A 202 6.60 4.85 14.56
N SER A 203 6.70 5.63 13.48
CA SER A 203 5.54 6.36 12.95
C SER A 203 4.37 5.40 12.70
N SER A 204 3.15 5.85 12.98
CA SER A 204 1.94 5.06 12.74
C SER A 204 1.51 5.11 11.28
N GLN A 205 0.95 4.00 10.81
CA GLN A 205 0.20 3.91 9.55
C GLN A 205 -1.21 3.42 9.87
N SER A 206 -2.12 3.47 8.91
CA SER A 206 -3.51 3.04 9.15
C SER A 206 -4.10 2.22 8.01
N PHE A 207 -5.14 1.47 8.35
CA PHE A 207 -6.06 0.84 7.41
C PHE A 207 -7.49 1.03 7.92
N ASN A 208 -8.49 0.91 7.04
CA ASN A 208 -9.90 1.02 7.43
C ASN A 208 -10.51 -0.37 7.62
N VAL A 209 -11.34 -0.50 8.66
CA VAL A 209 -12.25 -1.62 8.87
C VAL A 209 -13.66 -1.16 8.51
N SER A 210 -14.39 -1.98 7.76
CA SER A 210 -15.79 -1.78 7.42
C SER A 210 -16.54 -3.11 7.44
N GLY A 211 -17.85 -3.07 7.26
CA GLY A 211 -18.66 -4.28 7.16
C GLY A 211 -20.07 -4.00 6.64
N ALA A 212 -20.79 -5.07 6.32
CA ALA A 212 -22.18 -5.01 5.90
C ALA A 212 -22.98 -6.13 6.57
N ASN A 213 -24.28 -5.90 6.74
CA ASN A 213 -25.22 -6.85 7.34
C ASN A 213 -24.79 -7.39 8.73
N LEU A 214 -24.02 -6.61 9.49
CA LEU A 214 -23.56 -7.01 10.81
C LEU A 214 -24.73 -7.10 11.80
N ASN A 215 -24.62 -7.99 12.78
CA ASN A 215 -25.68 -8.24 13.76
C ASN A 215 -25.76 -7.21 14.92
N GLY A 216 -24.98 -6.12 14.84
CA GLY A 216 -24.94 -5.06 15.85
C GLY A 216 -24.19 -5.40 17.14
N SER A 217 -23.54 -6.56 17.22
CA SER A 217 -22.57 -6.86 18.28
C SER A 217 -21.24 -6.12 18.06
N ASP A 218 -20.38 -6.17 19.06
CA ASP A 218 -19.05 -5.57 18.99
C ASP A 218 -18.19 -6.28 17.94
N VAL A 219 -17.30 -5.51 17.32
CA VAL A 219 -16.19 -6.02 16.50
C VAL A 219 -14.88 -5.73 17.23
N THR A 220 -14.02 -6.72 17.37
CA THR A 220 -12.70 -6.58 18.00
C THR A 220 -11.62 -6.71 16.95
N VAL A 221 -10.78 -5.69 16.87
CA VAL A 221 -9.51 -5.70 16.13
C VAL A 221 -8.43 -6.02 17.13
N SER A 222 -7.64 -7.07 16.90
CA SER A 222 -6.69 -7.56 17.91
C SER A 222 -5.39 -8.07 17.30
N LEU A 223 -4.34 -7.96 18.10
CA LEU A 223 -3.02 -8.52 17.85
C LEU A 223 -2.77 -9.70 18.81
N PRO A 224 -1.84 -10.61 18.48
CA PRO A 224 -1.40 -11.64 19.41
C PRO A 224 -0.81 -11.07 20.70
N GLY A 225 -0.90 -11.85 21.79
CA GLY A 225 -0.52 -11.39 23.13
C GLY A 225 0.95 -11.01 23.34
N ALA A 226 1.84 -11.38 22.41
CA ALA A 226 3.27 -11.02 22.41
C ALA A 226 3.68 -10.25 21.13
N SER A 227 2.72 -9.55 20.52
CA SER A 227 2.93 -8.77 19.32
C SER A 227 4.00 -7.69 19.52
N SER A 228 4.81 -7.49 18.49
CA SER A 228 5.76 -6.36 18.39
C SER A 228 5.11 -5.09 17.85
N PHE A 229 3.84 -5.16 17.49
CA PHE A 229 3.01 -4.06 17.05
C PHE A 229 1.98 -3.70 18.11
N GLU A 230 1.46 -2.49 18.02
CA GLU A 230 0.32 -2.01 18.80
C GLU A 230 -0.65 -1.23 17.92
N ILE A 231 -1.93 -1.22 18.29
CA ILE A 231 -3.03 -0.64 17.54
C ILE A 231 -3.84 0.37 18.35
N SER A 232 -4.48 1.31 17.65
CA SER A 232 -5.31 2.36 18.24
C SER A 232 -6.46 2.75 17.30
N SER A 233 -7.55 3.27 17.86
CA SER A 233 -8.64 3.91 17.10
C SER A 233 -8.37 5.39 16.79
N SER A 234 -7.23 5.93 17.24
CA SER A 234 -6.82 7.32 17.03
C SER A 234 -5.31 7.42 16.87
N GLU A 235 -4.85 8.18 15.88
CA GLU A 235 -3.44 8.39 15.56
C GLU A 235 -2.62 8.87 16.77
N VAL A 236 -3.20 9.80 17.53
CA VAL A 236 -2.62 10.43 18.74
C VAL A 236 -3.19 9.84 20.03
N GLY A 237 -3.87 8.70 19.94
CA GLY A 237 -4.53 8.03 21.06
C GLY A 237 -3.63 7.08 21.85
N THR A 238 -4.26 6.33 22.76
CA THR A 238 -3.60 5.22 23.46
C THR A 238 -3.53 4.01 22.54
N TYR A 239 -2.34 3.47 22.37
CA TYR A 239 -2.12 2.22 21.66
C TYR A 239 -2.15 1.02 22.63
N GLY A 240 -2.58 -0.12 22.12
CA GLY A 240 -2.65 -1.38 22.87
C GLY A 240 -2.75 -2.59 21.94
N SER A 241 -3.05 -3.76 22.49
CA SER A 241 -3.16 -5.01 21.72
C SER A 241 -4.54 -5.24 21.09
N ALA A 242 -5.55 -4.44 21.45
CA ALA A 242 -6.90 -4.59 20.95
C ALA A 242 -7.64 -3.24 20.87
N VAL A 243 -8.49 -3.11 19.85
CA VAL A 243 -9.48 -2.04 19.70
C VAL A 243 -10.86 -2.68 19.59
N THR A 244 -11.78 -2.29 20.47
CA THR A 244 -13.19 -2.71 20.39
C THR A 244 -14.02 -1.63 19.70
N LEU A 245 -14.64 -1.99 18.59
CA LEU A 245 -15.64 -1.20 17.90
C LEU A 245 -17.01 -1.60 18.46
N THR A 246 -17.48 -0.84 19.45
CA THR A 246 -18.74 -1.13 20.14
C THR A 246 -19.93 -0.97 19.22
N ALA A 247 -20.82 -1.97 19.19
CA ALA A 247 -22.00 -2.00 18.33
C ALA A 247 -21.69 -1.57 16.89
N PHE A 248 -20.65 -2.18 16.29
CA PHE A 248 -20.11 -1.75 15.01
C PHE A 248 -21.15 -1.89 13.90
N ASN A 249 -21.49 -0.77 13.27
CA ASN A 249 -22.53 -0.71 12.24
C ASN A 249 -22.00 -0.94 10.82
N GLY A 250 -20.70 -1.18 10.66
CA GLY A 250 -20.06 -1.42 9.38
C GLY A 250 -19.51 -0.17 8.67
N SER A 251 -19.74 1.03 9.21
CA SER A 251 -19.14 2.26 8.67
C SER A 251 -17.61 2.21 8.73
N GLU A 252 -16.95 2.69 7.67
CA GLU A 252 -15.49 2.75 7.61
C GLU A 252 -14.89 3.44 8.84
N THR A 253 -14.03 2.71 9.54
CA THR A 253 -13.34 3.17 10.75
C THR A 253 -11.85 2.91 10.60
N SER A 254 -11.04 3.95 10.75
CA SER A 254 -9.59 3.82 10.68
C SER A 254 -9.02 3.17 11.93
N ILE A 255 -8.12 2.21 11.73
CA ILE A 255 -7.29 1.58 12.75
C ILE A 255 -5.86 1.96 12.47
N PHE A 256 -5.21 2.55 13.46
CA PHE A 256 -3.81 2.93 13.42
C PHE A 256 -2.97 1.82 14.00
N VAL A 257 -1.83 1.53 13.37
CA VAL A 257 -0.86 0.51 13.76
C VAL A 257 0.51 1.16 13.80
N ARG A 258 1.35 0.76 14.75
CA ARG A 258 2.77 1.08 14.77
C ARG A 258 3.58 -0.05 15.39
N LEU A 259 4.89 -0.07 15.14
CA LEU A 259 5.83 -0.95 15.81
C LEU A 259 6.14 -0.39 17.21
N ILE A 260 6.12 -1.24 18.24
CA ILE A 260 6.33 -0.85 19.64
C ILE A 260 7.78 -0.39 19.87
N GLU A 261 8.01 0.49 20.83
CA GLU A 261 9.34 0.89 21.29
C GLU A 261 10.13 -0.23 21.99
N GLY A 262 11.45 -0.06 22.12
CA GLY A 262 12.29 -0.95 22.94
C GLY A 262 12.56 -2.35 22.37
N LEU A 263 12.14 -2.62 21.13
CA LEU A 263 12.54 -3.83 20.42
C LEU A 263 14.02 -3.75 19.99
N THR A 264 14.66 -4.91 19.94
CA THR A 264 16.04 -5.07 19.45
C THR A 264 16.11 -4.92 17.92
N ILE A 265 17.31 -4.76 17.37
CA ILE A 265 17.52 -4.76 15.90
C ILE A 265 16.97 -6.06 15.29
N GLY A 266 16.17 -5.95 14.23
CA GLY A 266 15.59 -7.10 13.55
C GLY A 266 14.35 -6.78 12.72
N GLU A 267 13.83 -7.80 12.05
CA GLU A 267 12.54 -7.76 11.34
C GLU A 267 11.42 -8.33 12.21
N TYR A 268 10.25 -7.70 12.15
CA TYR A 268 9.08 -8.04 12.93
C TYR A 268 7.88 -8.21 12.01
N ASN A 269 7.15 -9.31 12.19
CA ASN A 269 5.97 -9.63 11.42
C ASN A 269 4.87 -10.15 12.35
N ASP A 270 3.65 -9.71 12.13
CA ASP A 270 2.48 -10.20 12.87
C ASP A 270 1.19 -10.10 12.03
N VAL A 271 0.07 -10.52 12.62
CA VAL A 271 -1.25 -10.53 11.99
C VAL A 271 -2.26 -9.85 12.90
N VAL A 272 -2.89 -8.79 12.40
CA VAL A 272 -4.07 -8.19 13.02
C VAL A 272 -5.30 -9.01 12.64
N THR A 273 -6.06 -9.49 13.62
CA THR A 273 -7.32 -10.23 13.42
C THR A 273 -8.51 -9.32 13.72
N ILE A 274 -9.48 -9.26 12.81
CA ILE A 274 -10.75 -8.56 12.98
C ILE A 274 -11.87 -9.60 13.10
N SER A 275 -12.56 -9.59 14.23
CA SER A 275 -13.56 -10.61 14.59
C SER A 275 -14.83 -9.97 15.15
N GLY A 276 -15.98 -10.64 14.99
CA GLY A 276 -17.25 -10.21 15.56
C GLY A 276 -18.30 -9.76 14.53
N GLY A 277 -19.34 -9.09 14.99
CA GLY A 277 -20.44 -8.64 14.11
C GLY A 277 -21.26 -9.77 13.45
N GLY A 278 -21.02 -11.03 13.82
CA GLY A 278 -21.62 -12.21 13.20
C GLY A 278 -20.98 -12.64 11.87
N ALA A 279 -19.89 -11.99 11.47
CA ALA A 279 -19.16 -12.29 10.24
C ALA A 279 -18.04 -13.31 10.49
N GLU A 280 -17.50 -13.88 9.41
CA GLU A 280 -16.23 -14.62 9.46
C GLU A 280 -15.06 -13.66 9.77
N ASP A 281 -14.10 -14.15 10.54
CA ASP A 281 -12.91 -13.38 10.91
C ASP A 281 -12.04 -13.09 9.67
N ILE A 282 -11.49 -11.88 9.61
CA ILE A 282 -10.54 -11.48 8.57
C ILE A 282 -9.21 -11.03 9.18
N THR A 283 -8.16 -11.01 8.37
CA THR A 283 -6.80 -10.71 8.83
C THR A 283 -6.09 -9.66 7.99
N VAL A 284 -5.24 -8.85 8.62
CA VAL A 284 -4.32 -7.92 7.97
C VAL A 284 -2.90 -8.20 8.46
N ASN A 285 -1.98 -8.49 7.54
CA ASN A 285 -0.58 -8.74 7.89
C ASN A 285 0.14 -7.41 8.18
N VAL A 286 1.03 -7.39 9.18
CA VAL A 286 1.84 -6.22 9.52
C VAL A 286 3.32 -6.56 9.57
N SER A 287 4.16 -5.69 9.02
CA SER A 287 5.62 -5.91 9.00
C SER A 287 6.46 -4.65 9.13
N GLY A 288 7.56 -4.75 9.88
CA GLY A 288 8.45 -3.64 10.16
C GLY A 288 9.84 -4.06 10.61
N THR A 289 10.74 -3.09 10.75
CA THR A 289 12.16 -3.31 11.05
C THR A 289 12.70 -2.34 12.08
N VAL A 290 13.44 -2.83 13.06
CA VAL A 290 14.30 -2.00 13.90
C VAL A 290 15.70 -2.04 13.35
N ILE A 291 16.25 -0.87 13.04
CA ILE A 291 17.57 -0.72 12.43
C ILE A 291 18.61 -0.27 13.48
N PRO A 292 19.89 -0.60 13.31
CA PRO A 292 20.95 -0.17 14.24
C PRO A 292 21.10 1.35 14.32
N ASN A 293 21.52 1.85 15.49
CA ASN A 293 21.97 3.22 15.70
C ASN A 293 23.49 3.30 15.48
N ILE A 294 23.95 3.36 14.24
CA ILE A 294 25.37 3.17 13.91
C ILE A 294 25.81 4.11 12.80
N PHE A 295 26.94 4.80 13.03
CA PHE A 295 27.43 5.82 12.11
C PHE A 295 28.86 5.64 11.54
N LEU A 296 29.89 5.17 12.24
CA LEU A 296 31.14 4.66 11.60
C LEU A 296 32.11 4.07 12.64
N ILE A 297 32.75 2.93 12.34
CA ILE A 297 33.78 2.33 13.21
C ILE A 297 34.99 1.82 12.40
N TYR A 298 36.20 2.21 12.81
CA TYR A 298 37.48 1.56 12.47
C TYR A 298 38.12 0.97 13.73
N GLU A 299 37.95 -0.34 13.92
CA GLU A 299 38.46 -1.11 15.07
C GLU A 299 39.79 -1.83 14.80
N PHE A 300 40.25 -1.87 13.54
CA PHE A 300 41.53 -2.49 13.11
C PHE A 300 41.79 -3.96 13.51
N THR A 301 40.79 -4.69 14.03
CA THR A 301 40.88 -6.07 14.57
C THR A 301 41.48 -7.13 13.63
N THR A 302 41.48 -6.88 12.31
CA THR A 302 41.91 -7.84 11.27
C THR A 302 43.10 -7.36 10.43
N ASN A 303 43.78 -6.26 10.81
CA ASN A 303 44.77 -5.57 9.97
C ASN A 303 44.18 -5.03 8.66
N GLU A 304 42.90 -4.69 8.67
CA GLU A 304 42.22 -4.05 7.55
C GLU A 304 42.06 -2.55 7.84
N LEU A 305 42.18 -1.73 6.79
CA LEU A 305 42.00 -0.27 6.89
C LEU A 305 40.58 0.16 6.54
N THR A 306 39.71 -0.76 6.17
CA THR A 306 38.29 -0.49 5.90
C THR A 306 37.51 -0.36 7.20
N ALA A 307 36.47 0.47 7.20
CA ALA A 307 35.54 0.54 8.32
C ALA A 307 34.91 -0.84 8.56
N THR A 308 34.91 -1.30 9.82
CA THR A 308 34.24 -2.53 10.23
C THR A 308 32.72 -2.33 10.26
N GLN A 309 32.28 -1.08 10.38
CA GLN A 309 30.89 -0.70 10.40
C GLN A 309 30.69 0.69 9.78
N PHE A 310 29.70 0.83 8.91
CA PHE A 310 29.34 2.09 8.25
C PHE A 310 27.84 2.11 7.88
N PRO A 311 27.22 3.30 7.76
CA PRO A 311 25.80 3.46 7.50
C PRO A 311 25.47 3.16 6.04
N GLU A 312 24.21 2.77 5.80
CA GLU A 312 23.70 2.68 4.43
C GLU A 312 23.64 4.05 3.75
N ASN A 313 23.65 4.05 2.41
CA ASN A 313 23.63 5.26 1.59
C ASN A 313 24.85 6.18 1.79
N VAL A 314 25.97 5.62 2.25
CA VAL A 314 27.25 6.29 2.36
C VAL A 314 28.35 5.37 1.86
N THR A 315 29.27 5.94 1.09
CA THR A 315 30.54 5.31 0.74
C THR A 315 31.64 5.80 1.69
N THR A 316 32.48 4.88 2.19
CA THR A 316 33.58 5.20 3.11
C THR A 316 34.93 4.92 2.46
N SER A 317 35.95 5.73 2.79
CA SER A 317 37.32 5.47 2.36
C SER A 317 38.01 4.43 3.24
N GLU A 318 39.18 3.96 2.82
CA GLU A 318 40.12 3.34 3.76
C GLU A 318 40.65 4.40 4.75
N PHE A 319 41.06 3.95 5.93
CA PHE A 319 41.80 4.75 6.89
C PHE A 319 43.25 4.96 6.42
N GLN A 320 43.66 6.20 6.25
CA GLN A 320 44.93 6.56 5.61
C GLN A 320 45.78 7.49 6.49
N VAL A 321 47.04 7.68 6.10
CA VAL A 321 47.95 8.67 6.71
C VAL A 321 48.68 9.44 5.62
N THR A 322 49.00 10.72 5.84
CA THR A 322 49.62 11.56 4.81
C THR A 322 50.87 10.91 4.20
N GLY A 323 50.85 10.74 2.87
CA GLY A 323 51.98 10.29 2.06
C GLY A 323 52.34 8.80 2.14
N THR A 324 51.69 8.00 3.00
CA THR A 324 51.97 6.56 3.18
C THR A 324 50.73 5.79 3.61
N THR A 325 50.79 4.46 3.65
CA THR A 325 49.73 3.64 4.25
C THR A 325 50.03 3.39 5.74
N PRO A 326 49.04 3.47 6.65
CA PRO A 326 49.24 3.07 8.04
C PRO A 326 49.75 1.63 8.13
N THR A 327 50.59 1.36 9.12
CA THR A 327 51.00 -0.01 9.48
C THR A 327 50.27 -0.45 10.74
N PHE A 328 50.24 -1.75 11.01
CA PHE A 328 49.57 -2.29 12.18
C PHE A 328 50.54 -2.68 13.28
N GLY A 329 50.23 -2.30 14.52
CA GLY A 329 50.88 -2.86 15.70
C GLY A 329 50.13 -4.09 16.19
N THR A 330 50.70 -5.28 16.00
CA THR A 330 50.02 -6.56 16.28
C THR A 330 50.42 -7.23 17.59
N ALA A 331 51.39 -6.66 18.30
CA ALA A 331 51.79 -7.14 19.62
C ALA A 331 51.20 -6.22 20.68
N GLN A 332 50.54 -6.81 21.69
CA GLN A 332 50.28 -6.14 22.97
C GLN A 332 51.63 -5.77 23.59
N ALA A 333 52.17 -4.62 23.20
CA ALA A 333 53.36 -4.08 23.82
C ALA A 333 53.00 -3.78 25.28
N SER A 334 53.91 -4.00 26.22
CA SER A 334 53.73 -3.60 27.64
C SER A 334 53.42 -2.09 27.80
N THR A 335 53.53 -1.34 26.71
CA THR A 335 53.29 0.08 26.60
C THR A 335 51.92 0.42 26.00
N TRP A 336 51.23 -0.42 25.21
CA TRP A 336 49.87 -0.10 24.74
C TRP A 336 48.84 -0.73 25.69
N THR A 337 48.12 0.10 26.46
CA THR A 337 47.08 -0.34 27.41
C THR A 337 45.67 -0.04 26.92
N GLY A 338 45.50 0.18 25.61
CA GLY A 338 44.22 0.44 24.97
C GLY A 338 43.33 -0.80 24.83
N SER A 339 42.28 -0.69 24.03
CA SER A 339 41.23 -1.70 23.85
C SER A 339 41.69 -3.01 23.22
N GLY A 340 42.79 -3.01 22.46
CA GLY A 340 43.27 -4.23 21.82
C GLY A 340 44.48 -4.05 20.91
N VAL A 341 44.73 -5.10 20.13
CA VAL A 341 45.59 -5.09 18.93
C VAL A 341 44.84 -5.89 17.86
N PRO A 342 45.00 -5.56 16.57
CA PRO A 342 45.89 -4.54 16.01
C PRO A 342 45.37 -3.11 16.15
N TYR A 343 46.27 -2.14 16.24
CA TYR A 343 45.98 -0.71 16.09
C TYR A 343 46.70 -0.14 14.87
N ALA A 344 46.19 0.95 14.30
CA ALA A 344 46.85 1.68 13.22
C ALA A 344 48.00 2.54 13.77
N GLN A 345 49.14 2.59 13.06
CA GLN A 345 50.28 3.40 13.46
C GLN A 345 51.07 3.94 12.26
N SER A 346 51.71 5.08 12.48
CA SER A 346 52.63 5.67 11.51
C SER A 346 53.81 6.33 12.23
N GLY A 347 55.03 6.02 11.75
CA GLY A 347 56.27 6.60 12.24
C GLY A 347 56.87 7.61 11.27
N GLN A 348 57.86 8.38 11.74
CA GLN A 348 58.55 9.44 10.99
C GLN A 348 57.61 10.58 10.52
N GLY A 349 58.12 11.79 10.30
CA GLY A 349 57.32 12.89 9.73
C GLY A 349 56.46 13.68 10.73
N TRP A 350 56.75 13.58 12.04
CA TRP A 350 56.05 14.30 13.12
C TRP A 350 56.85 15.49 13.68
N GLU A 351 57.66 16.16 12.84
CA GLU A 351 58.59 17.22 13.22
C GLU A 351 58.08 18.66 12.98
N VAL A 352 56.92 18.82 12.35
CA VAL A 352 56.34 20.15 12.06
C VAL A 352 55.88 20.81 13.36
N ASP A 353 56.12 22.12 13.51
CA ASP A 353 55.87 22.90 14.72
C ASP A 353 54.49 23.61 14.76
N ASN A 354 53.62 23.29 13.81
CA ASN A 354 52.26 23.82 13.71
C ASN A 354 51.29 22.78 13.12
N SER A 355 50.02 22.90 13.46
CA SER A 355 48.96 21.98 13.01
C SER A 355 48.59 22.15 11.53
N GLU A 356 48.82 23.31 10.92
CA GLU A 356 48.41 23.64 9.55
C GLU A 356 49.11 22.74 8.51
N ASN A 357 50.40 22.51 8.68
CA ASN A 357 51.22 21.71 7.76
C ASN A 357 51.59 20.32 8.32
N ALA A 358 50.90 19.91 9.39
CA ALA A 358 51.18 18.66 10.09
C ALA A 358 50.83 17.42 9.26
N LYS A 359 51.53 16.31 9.53
CA LYS A 359 51.12 14.97 9.09
C LYS A 359 49.85 14.55 9.84
N TYR A 360 48.98 13.78 9.21
CA TYR A 360 47.72 13.35 9.82
C TYR A 360 47.24 11.99 9.33
N PHE A 361 46.46 11.31 10.18
CA PHE A 361 45.57 10.24 9.77
C PHE A 361 44.26 10.82 9.25
N PHE A 362 43.62 10.18 8.28
CA PHE A 362 42.35 10.64 7.74
C PHE A 362 41.51 9.53 7.12
N PHE A 363 40.22 9.81 6.98
CA PHE A 363 39.25 9.02 6.23
C PHE A 363 38.10 9.93 5.79
N THR A 364 37.35 9.49 4.79
CA THR A 364 36.18 10.20 4.26
C THR A 364 34.91 9.35 4.28
N LEU A 365 33.78 10.05 4.34
CA LEU A 365 32.44 9.54 4.11
C LEU A 365 31.83 10.39 3.00
N GLU A 366 31.21 9.77 2.01
CA GLU A 366 30.48 10.44 0.93
C GLU A 366 29.05 9.91 0.91
N ALA A 367 28.07 10.82 1.06
CA ALA A 367 26.67 10.47 0.97
C ALA A 367 26.31 10.07 -0.47
N ASP A 368 25.49 9.03 -0.61
CA ASP A 368 24.89 8.69 -1.89
C ASP A 368 23.94 9.81 -2.34
N SER A 369 23.69 9.87 -3.64
CA SER A 369 22.84 10.93 -4.21
C SER A 369 21.44 10.93 -3.57
N GLY A 370 21.05 12.08 -3.00
CA GLY A 370 19.76 12.25 -2.33
C GLY A 370 19.80 12.03 -0.82
N PHE A 371 20.98 11.77 -0.25
CA PHE A 371 21.20 11.63 1.19
C PHE A 371 22.17 12.68 1.71
N GLU A 372 22.10 12.92 3.02
CA GLU A 372 22.91 13.87 3.77
C GLU A 372 23.36 13.23 5.10
N ILE A 373 24.49 13.68 5.63
CA ILE A 373 25.18 13.13 6.80
C ILE A 373 25.12 14.13 7.95
N ASP A 374 24.73 13.64 9.12
CA ASP A 374 24.82 14.38 10.39
C ASP A 374 25.81 13.69 11.34
N ILE A 375 26.72 14.45 11.96
CA ILE A 375 27.68 13.95 12.96
C ILE A 375 27.45 14.65 14.30
N THR A 376 27.37 13.86 15.36
CA THR A 376 27.12 14.33 16.73
C THR A 376 28.30 14.12 17.68
N ASN A 377 29.19 13.16 17.41
CA ASN A 377 30.37 12.91 18.25
C ASN A 377 31.47 12.20 17.47
N ILE A 378 32.72 12.44 17.87
CA ILE A 378 33.92 11.70 17.41
C ILE A 378 34.70 11.18 18.62
N SER A 379 35.20 9.96 18.54
CA SER A 379 36.11 9.39 19.54
C SER A 379 37.15 8.45 18.93
N PHE A 380 38.30 8.32 19.59
CA PHE A 380 39.36 7.37 19.23
C PHE A 380 40.37 7.22 20.38
N GLU A 381 41.00 6.06 20.48
CA GLU A 381 42.17 5.86 21.33
C GLU A 381 43.44 6.30 20.60
N TRP A 382 44.39 6.89 21.34
CA TRP A 382 45.66 7.32 20.76
C TRP A 382 46.83 7.11 21.71
N ARG A 383 48.03 7.04 21.12
CA ARG A 383 49.31 7.08 21.84
C ARG A 383 50.42 7.65 20.97
N ALA A 384 51.13 8.66 21.47
CA ALA A 384 52.38 9.13 20.90
C ALA A 384 53.57 8.58 21.70
N THR A 385 54.63 8.12 21.04
CA THR A 385 55.91 7.82 21.74
C THR A 385 56.57 9.11 22.22
N ALA A 386 57.54 9.04 23.15
CA ALA A 386 58.30 10.22 23.58
C ALA A 386 58.99 11.01 22.43
N ASN A 387 59.37 10.34 21.33
CA ASN A 387 59.91 10.99 20.13
C ASN A 387 58.83 11.28 19.07
N GLY A 388 57.54 11.11 19.39
CA GLY A 388 56.42 11.33 18.48
C GLY A 388 55.88 12.76 18.58
N PRO A 389 54.70 13.04 17.99
CA PRO A 389 54.07 14.34 18.10
C PRO A 389 53.79 14.67 19.57
N SER A 390 53.90 15.95 19.94
CA SER A 390 53.66 16.44 21.30
C SER A 390 52.31 17.13 21.46
N ALA A 391 51.60 17.36 20.35
CA ALA A 391 50.20 17.78 20.31
C ALA A 391 49.45 17.04 19.21
N ILE A 392 48.14 16.89 19.41
CA ILE A 392 47.20 16.35 18.43
C ILE A 392 46.12 17.39 18.18
N THR A 393 45.76 17.58 16.91
CA THR A 393 44.64 18.42 16.48
C THR A 393 43.66 17.56 15.69
N VAL A 394 42.39 17.59 16.06
CA VAL A 394 41.29 16.91 15.35
C VAL A 394 40.55 17.94 14.51
N GLU A 395 40.38 17.65 13.24
CA GLU A 395 39.71 18.51 12.26
C GLU A 395 38.65 17.70 11.50
N ILE A 396 37.47 18.30 11.28
CA ILE A 396 36.41 17.72 10.45
C ILE A 396 36.00 18.78 9.41
N ASN A 397 36.01 18.43 8.12
CA ASN A 397 35.71 19.34 7.01
C ASN A 397 36.47 20.68 7.07
N GLY A 398 37.74 20.64 7.49
CA GLY A 398 38.57 21.84 7.64
C GLY A 398 38.29 22.67 8.90
N THR A 399 37.33 22.28 9.74
CA THR A 399 37.03 22.93 11.02
C THR A 399 37.77 22.23 12.14
N GLU A 400 38.59 22.97 12.90
CA GLU A 400 39.25 22.46 14.10
C GLU A 400 38.22 22.15 15.20
N ILE A 401 38.18 20.89 15.64
CA ILE A 401 37.31 20.41 16.73
C ILE A 401 38.02 20.57 18.08
N SER A 402 39.28 20.17 18.15
CA SER A 402 40.06 20.23 19.39
C SER A 402 41.55 20.14 19.11
N THR A 403 42.33 20.83 19.92
CA THR A 403 43.79 20.69 20.01
C THR A 403 44.17 20.39 21.46
N PHE A 404 44.97 19.36 21.68
CA PHE A 404 45.39 18.93 23.01
C PHE A 404 46.84 18.40 23.04
N ASP A 405 47.45 18.46 24.22
CA ASP A 405 48.78 17.92 24.45
C ASP A 405 48.78 16.39 24.33
N ALA A 406 49.83 15.86 23.70
CA ALA A 406 50.02 14.43 23.55
C ALA A 406 51.28 13.96 24.29
N PRO A 407 51.23 13.74 25.63
CA PRO A 407 52.39 13.30 26.42
C PRO A 407 53.02 12.00 25.93
N GLY A 408 54.30 11.84 26.27
CA GLY A 408 55.12 10.78 25.70
C GLY A 408 54.76 9.46 26.36
N ASP A 409 54.49 8.46 25.54
CA ASP A 409 54.24 7.10 26.02
C ASP A 409 53.03 6.98 26.96
N GLN A 410 52.01 7.79 26.70
CA GLN A 410 50.70 7.71 27.33
C GLN A 410 49.64 7.29 26.31
N THR A 411 48.82 6.30 26.69
CA THR A 411 47.60 5.92 25.96
C THR A 411 46.41 6.64 26.59
N SER A 412 45.57 7.25 25.77
CA SER A 412 44.39 7.99 26.21
C SER A 412 43.25 7.87 25.19
N LEU A 413 42.02 8.07 25.65
CA LEU A 413 40.83 8.20 24.80
C LEU A 413 40.57 9.69 24.53
N PHE A 414 40.38 10.04 23.26
CA PHE A 414 39.76 11.28 22.86
C PHE A 414 38.27 11.07 22.61
N SER A 415 37.42 11.99 23.06
CA SER A 415 36.01 12.06 22.70
C SER A 415 35.56 13.52 22.72
N ALA A 416 34.85 13.95 21.69
CA ALA A 416 34.29 15.30 21.62
C ALA A 416 32.95 15.32 20.89
N PRO A 417 31.92 15.98 21.44
CA PRO A 417 30.70 16.24 20.71
C PRO A 417 31.01 17.19 19.54
N VAL A 418 30.32 16.98 18.42
CA VAL A 418 30.41 17.81 17.22
C VAL A 418 28.99 18.08 16.70
N SER A 419 28.85 19.01 15.76
CA SER A 419 27.55 19.35 15.16
C SER A 419 27.77 19.69 13.70
N PHE A 420 27.86 18.65 12.89
CA PHE A 420 27.84 18.74 11.42
C PHE A 420 26.48 18.23 10.99
N GLU A 421 25.75 19.02 10.22
CA GLU A 421 24.40 18.69 9.79
C GLU A 421 24.26 18.90 8.29
N ASN A 422 23.52 18.02 7.63
CA ASN A 422 23.22 18.06 6.20
C ASN A 422 24.48 18.04 5.30
N GLU A 423 25.52 17.31 5.71
CA GLU A 423 26.78 17.24 4.98
C GLU A 423 26.71 16.20 3.85
N THR A 424 27.21 16.54 2.67
CA THR A 424 27.30 15.56 1.56
C THR A 424 28.60 14.77 1.59
N GLN A 425 29.60 15.27 2.31
CA GLN A 425 30.88 14.64 2.52
C GLN A 425 31.43 15.02 3.90
N ILE A 426 32.02 14.06 4.59
CA ILE A 426 32.76 14.27 5.83
C ILE A 426 34.20 13.81 5.61
N GLU A 427 35.17 14.68 5.88
CA GLU A 427 36.58 14.33 5.99
C GLU A 427 37.04 14.57 7.43
N VAL A 428 37.53 13.51 8.08
CA VAL A 428 38.12 13.59 9.41
C VAL A 428 39.62 13.54 9.30
N ARG A 429 40.33 14.44 10.01
CA ARG A 429 41.79 14.45 10.10
C ARG A 429 42.25 14.47 11.56
N ILE A 430 43.16 13.56 11.90
CA ILE A 430 43.82 13.48 13.21
C ILE A 430 45.29 13.84 13.00
N LYS A 431 45.64 15.10 13.27
CA LYS A 431 46.94 15.72 12.98
C LYS A 431 47.88 15.60 14.16
N GLY A 432 49.15 15.28 13.92
CA GLY A 432 50.20 15.23 14.94
C GLY A 432 51.32 16.22 14.66
N TRP A 433 51.70 17.02 15.65
CA TRP A 433 52.72 18.08 15.49
C TRP A 433 53.47 18.38 16.80
N LEU A 434 54.47 19.26 16.74
CA LEU A 434 55.29 19.69 17.88
C LEU A 434 54.86 21.05 18.42
N ASN A 435 54.24 21.08 19.60
CA ASN A 435 53.86 22.32 20.31
C ASN A 435 55.00 23.01 21.08
N GLY A 436 56.26 22.63 20.83
CA GLY A 436 57.44 23.15 21.52
C GLY A 436 57.76 22.50 22.88
N SER A 437 56.91 21.60 23.40
CA SER A 437 57.22 20.83 24.62
C SER A 437 58.24 19.70 24.40
N ARG A 438 58.61 19.41 23.14
CA ARG A 438 59.61 18.44 22.75
C ARG A 438 60.54 19.00 21.68
N ASP A 439 61.81 18.64 21.79
CA ASP A 439 62.82 18.89 20.77
C ASP A 439 63.05 17.59 19.97
N ASN A 440 62.20 17.37 18.96
CA ASN A 440 62.29 16.21 18.07
C ASN A 440 62.42 16.67 16.61
N THR A 441 63.60 17.16 16.28
CA THR A 441 63.92 17.69 14.94
C THR A 441 63.97 16.65 13.83
N ASN A 442 63.95 15.35 14.16
CA ASN A 442 64.05 14.25 13.18
C ASN A 442 62.73 13.50 12.96
N GLY A 443 61.64 13.88 13.65
CA GLY A 443 60.31 13.27 13.44
C GLY A 443 60.18 11.81 13.84
N SER A 444 61.18 11.24 14.51
CA SER A 444 61.45 9.78 14.49
C SER A 444 60.47 8.89 15.27
N GLY A 445 59.55 9.46 16.04
CA GLY A 445 58.58 8.71 16.82
C GLY A 445 57.38 8.22 16.03
N ILE A 446 56.42 7.68 16.78
CA ILE A 446 55.24 6.99 16.27
C ILE A 446 53.99 7.59 16.93
N LEU A 447 52.96 7.83 16.11
CA LEU A 447 51.59 8.04 16.57
C LEU A 447 50.78 6.78 16.24
N ARG A 448 50.01 6.32 17.22
CA ARG A 448 49.12 5.16 17.16
C ARG A 448 47.68 5.62 17.37
N ILE A 449 46.75 5.04 16.62
CA ILE A 449 45.32 5.31 16.66
C ILE A 449 44.57 3.97 16.66
N ASP A 450 43.53 3.88 17.47
CA ASP A 450 42.63 2.73 17.54
C ASP A 450 41.19 3.17 17.84
N ASP A 451 40.22 2.27 17.65
CA ASP A 451 38.79 2.47 17.95
C ASP A 451 38.22 3.81 17.45
N VAL A 452 38.47 4.14 16.18
CA VAL A 452 37.95 5.39 15.62
C VAL A 452 36.45 5.25 15.41
N ARG A 453 35.67 6.06 16.10
CA ARG A 453 34.21 6.05 16.06
C ARG A 453 33.65 7.43 15.75
N LEU A 454 32.67 7.47 14.86
CA LEU A 454 31.78 8.60 14.67
C LEU A 454 30.35 8.19 15.08
N ASP A 455 29.65 9.08 15.76
CA ASP A 455 28.22 8.98 16.05
C ASP A 455 27.45 10.01 15.22
N GLY A 456 26.27 9.65 14.71
CA GLY A 456 25.57 10.45 13.71
C GLY A 456 24.41 9.72 13.03
N SER A 457 23.90 10.29 11.94
CA SER A 457 22.84 9.73 11.09
C SER A 457 23.08 10.03 9.62
N VAL A 458 22.40 9.28 8.75
CA VAL A 458 22.34 9.53 7.30
C VAL A 458 20.86 9.63 6.95
N GLU A 459 20.44 10.79 6.48
CA GLU A 459 19.04 11.09 6.23
C GLU A 459 18.82 11.40 4.75
N ALA A 460 17.62 11.15 4.26
CA ALA A 460 17.26 11.59 2.92
C ALA A 460 17.23 13.12 2.88
N SER A 461 17.95 13.72 1.93
CA SER A 461 17.91 15.17 1.70
C SER A 461 16.47 15.65 1.56
N LEU A 462 16.10 16.67 2.32
CA LEU A 462 14.80 17.32 2.18
C LEU A 462 14.80 18.14 0.88
N SER A 463 14.52 17.45 -0.23
CA SER A 463 14.46 18.10 -1.53
C SER A 463 13.26 19.05 -1.60
N ILE A 464 13.57 20.32 -1.76
CA ILE A 464 12.68 21.34 -2.33
C ILE A 464 12.85 21.31 -3.86
N ASP A 465 12.58 20.18 -4.50
CA ASP A 465 12.54 20.12 -5.97
C ASP A 465 11.30 20.84 -6.57
N ASP A 466 10.53 21.56 -5.75
CA ASP A 466 9.33 22.29 -6.19
C ASP A 466 9.36 23.82 -5.94
N PHE A 467 10.49 24.41 -5.50
CA PHE A 467 10.55 25.86 -5.22
C PHE A 467 11.25 26.72 -6.29
N ASN A 468 11.48 26.17 -7.49
CA ASN A 468 11.85 26.97 -8.68
C ASN A 468 10.83 26.88 -9.84
N SER A 469 9.73 26.12 -9.67
CA SER A 469 8.68 25.99 -10.70
C SER A 469 7.63 27.12 -10.68
N ASN A 470 7.63 27.98 -9.64
CA ASN A 470 6.58 28.99 -9.42
C ASN A 470 6.92 30.45 -9.80
N LYS A 471 7.89 30.65 -10.71
CA LYS A 471 7.82 31.80 -11.63
C LYS A 471 7.44 31.31 -13.02
N GLY A 472 6.23 30.75 -13.09
CA GLY A 472 5.71 30.06 -14.26
C GLY A 472 5.77 30.91 -15.52
N ILE A 473 6.54 30.44 -16.51
CA ILE A 473 6.39 30.88 -17.90
C ILE A 473 5.24 30.05 -18.50
N SER A 474 4.20 30.68 -19.03
CA SER A 474 3.14 29.98 -19.79
C SER A 474 2.81 30.73 -21.07
N LEU A 475 2.20 30.02 -22.02
CA LEU A 475 1.85 30.53 -23.35
C LEU A 475 0.34 30.53 -23.53
N TYR A 476 -0.23 31.67 -23.93
CA TYR A 476 -1.65 31.76 -24.28
C TYR A 476 -1.91 32.74 -25.45
N PRO A 477 -2.91 32.48 -26.31
CA PRO A 477 -3.68 31.24 -26.38
C PRO A 477 -2.84 30.07 -26.92
N ASN A 478 -3.20 28.86 -26.52
CA ASN A 478 -2.66 27.61 -27.04
C ASN A 478 -3.76 26.54 -26.94
N PRO A 479 -4.36 26.08 -28.05
CA PRO A 479 -3.98 26.35 -29.45
C PRO A 479 -4.17 27.81 -29.92
N VAL A 480 -3.44 28.20 -30.95
CA VAL A 480 -3.55 29.52 -31.63
C VAL A 480 -3.82 29.30 -33.12
N ASN A 481 -4.67 30.11 -33.74
CA ASN A 481 -4.96 29.98 -35.17
C ASN A 481 -4.00 30.86 -35.99
N GLN A 482 -3.96 32.16 -35.69
CA GLN A 482 -3.08 33.19 -36.28
C GLN A 482 -2.84 34.29 -35.22
N GLY A 483 -1.83 35.11 -35.40
CA GLY A 483 -1.54 36.30 -34.61
C GLY A 483 -0.44 36.09 -33.57
N ASN A 484 -0.61 36.71 -32.39
CA ASN A 484 0.41 36.72 -31.34
C ASN A 484 0.10 35.71 -30.23
N VAL A 485 1.14 34.97 -29.80
CA VAL A 485 1.14 34.18 -28.57
C VAL A 485 1.74 35.01 -27.45
N THR A 486 1.03 35.10 -26.33
CA THR A 486 1.44 35.83 -25.13
C THR A 486 2.21 34.92 -24.18
N ILE A 487 3.30 35.45 -23.61
CA ILE A 487 4.15 34.85 -22.60
C ILE A 487 3.73 35.43 -21.25
N GLN A 488 3.03 34.64 -20.43
CA GLN A 488 2.71 35.00 -19.07
C GLN A 488 3.86 34.56 -18.16
N THR A 489 4.47 35.51 -17.46
CA THR A 489 5.54 35.26 -16.50
C THR A 489 5.72 36.47 -15.58
N ASP A 490 6.08 36.21 -14.33
CA ASP A 490 6.46 37.25 -13.36
C ASP A 490 7.95 37.63 -13.47
N LEU A 491 8.66 37.04 -14.45
CA LEU A 491 10.07 37.35 -14.74
C LEU A 491 10.18 38.63 -15.57
N THR A 492 11.00 39.56 -15.10
CA THR A 492 11.34 40.82 -15.77
C THR A 492 12.65 40.64 -16.55
N GLY A 493 12.83 41.40 -17.64
CA GLY A 493 14.03 41.30 -18.48
C GLY A 493 13.77 40.81 -19.90
N ASN A 494 14.85 40.62 -20.65
CA ASN A 494 14.82 40.19 -22.04
C ASN A 494 14.41 38.71 -22.14
N LYS A 495 13.39 38.42 -22.95
CA LYS A 495 12.89 37.07 -23.19
C LYS A 495 13.48 36.56 -24.49
N GLN A 496 14.35 35.55 -24.41
CA GLN A 496 14.81 34.81 -25.60
C GLN A 496 13.78 33.74 -25.93
N ILE A 497 13.33 33.71 -27.18
CA ILE A 497 12.29 32.82 -27.68
C ILE A 497 12.87 32.02 -28.84
N GLU A 498 12.87 30.70 -28.71
CA GLU A 498 13.28 29.76 -29.75
C GLU A 498 12.13 28.78 -30.02
N VAL A 499 11.73 28.65 -31.29
CA VAL A 499 10.65 27.76 -31.71
C VAL A 499 11.18 26.71 -32.65
N TYR A 500 10.84 25.45 -32.41
CA TYR A 500 11.25 24.28 -33.17
C TYR A 500 10.04 23.53 -33.71
N ASP A 501 10.11 23.06 -34.96
CA ASP A 501 9.10 22.15 -35.52
C ASP A 501 9.24 20.71 -34.98
N VAL A 502 8.32 19.81 -35.34
CA VAL A 502 8.30 18.41 -34.88
C VAL A 502 9.56 17.62 -35.25
N ASN A 503 10.34 18.06 -36.24
CA ASN A 503 11.58 17.43 -36.66
C ASN A 503 12.80 18.04 -35.93
N GLY A 504 12.58 18.94 -34.98
CA GLY A 504 13.64 19.62 -34.23
C GLY A 504 14.32 20.76 -34.98
N ARG A 505 13.82 21.16 -36.15
CA ARG A 505 14.37 22.30 -36.89
C ARG A 505 13.88 23.60 -36.28
N GLN A 506 14.82 24.51 -35.97
CA GLN A 506 14.51 25.83 -35.43
C GLN A 506 13.86 26.71 -36.51
N VAL A 507 12.61 27.12 -36.28
CA VAL A 507 11.81 27.94 -37.21
C VAL A 507 11.75 29.41 -36.79
N LEU A 508 12.03 29.72 -35.52
CA LEU A 508 12.14 31.10 -35.02
C LEU A 508 13.19 31.16 -33.91
N LYS A 509 13.97 32.24 -33.91
CA LYS A 509 14.83 32.64 -32.79
C LYS A 509 14.82 34.15 -32.70
N THR A 510 14.33 34.69 -31.58
CA THR A 510 14.20 36.13 -31.37
C THR A 510 14.35 36.49 -29.89
N THR A 511 14.58 37.76 -29.62
CA THR A 511 14.63 38.30 -28.26
C THR A 511 13.68 39.50 -28.18
N THR A 512 12.86 39.56 -27.14
CA THR A 512 11.90 40.66 -26.94
C THR A 512 11.87 41.13 -25.49
N THR A 513 11.61 42.42 -25.28
CA THR A 513 11.27 42.97 -23.96
C THR A 513 9.76 42.87 -23.68
N GLY A 514 8.95 42.67 -24.72
CA GLY A 514 7.51 42.47 -24.62
C GLY A 514 7.14 41.07 -24.14
N ASN A 515 5.84 40.85 -23.95
CA ASN A 515 5.29 39.57 -23.49
C ASN A 515 4.61 38.79 -24.62
N SER A 516 5.01 38.96 -25.87
CA SER A 516 4.40 38.19 -26.97
C SER A 516 5.34 38.01 -28.17
N PHE A 517 5.02 37.03 -29.00
CA PHE A 517 5.64 36.80 -30.31
C PHE A 517 4.59 36.38 -31.35
N ASN A 518 4.84 36.69 -32.62
CA ASN A 518 3.93 36.46 -33.73
C ASN A 518 4.15 35.08 -34.37
N VAL A 519 3.06 34.41 -34.74
CA VAL A 519 3.06 33.08 -35.38
C VAL A 519 2.39 33.04 -36.76
N ASP A 520 2.11 34.20 -37.39
CA ASP A 520 1.39 34.25 -38.68
C ASP A 520 2.11 33.55 -39.84
N ASN A 521 3.45 33.43 -39.75
CA ASN A 521 4.28 32.79 -40.77
C ASN A 521 4.51 31.28 -40.53
N PHE A 522 3.80 30.69 -39.58
CA PHE A 522 3.95 29.29 -39.19
C PHE A 522 2.82 28.48 -39.83
N ASN A 523 3.14 27.29 -40.33
CA ASN A 523 2.11 26.36 -40.81
C ASN A 523 1.37 25.74 -39.62
N ALA A 524 0.14 25.26 -39.85
CA ALA A 524 -0.59 24.47 -38.86
C ALA A 524 0.24 23.23 -38.44
N GLY A 525 0.32 22.98 -37.13
CA GLY A 525 1.11 21.89 -36.59
C GLY A 525 1.54 22.08 -35.13
N LEU A 526 2.38 21.16 -34.69
CA LEU A 526 2.93 21.11 -33.35
C LEU A 526 4.34 21.71 -33.32
N TYR A 527 4.59 22.60 -32.35
CA TYR A 527 5.87 23.24 -32.11
C TYR A 527 6.33 23.10 -30.66
N LEU A 528 7.64 23.11 -30.46
CA LEU A 528 8.27 23.28 -29.14
C LEU A 528 8.81 24.70 -29.04
N VAL A 529 8.42 25.42 -28.00
CA VAL A 529 8.83 26.80 -27.74
C VAL A 529 9.67 26.82 -26.48
N ARG A 530 10.95 27.15 -26.60
CA ARG A 530 11.83 27.44 -25.47
C ARG A 530 11.82 28.94 -25.19
N ILE A 531 11.56 29.32 -23.95
CA ILE A 531 11.64 30.70 -23.49
C ILE A 531 12.65 30.77 -22.36
N SER A 532 13.62 31.65 -22.49
CA SER A 532 14.63 31.92 -21.47
C SER A 532 14.57 33.38 -21.02
N VAL A 533 14.50 33.59 -19.71
CA VAL A 533 14.57 34.90 -19.04
C VAL A 533 15.62 34.78 -17.94
N ASP A 534 16.72 35.53 -18.06
CA ASP A 534 17.91 35.37 -17.23
C ASP A 534 18.40 33.90 -17.17
N ASN A 535 18.49 33.31 -15.97
CA ASN A 535 18.92 31.93 -15.76
C ASN A 535 17.75 30.92 -15.77
N VAL A 536 16.52 31.36 -16.01
CA VAL A 536 15.32 30.49 -16.03
C VAL A 536 14.93 30.20 -17.47
N SER A 537 14.83 28.91 -17.81
CA SER A 537 14.37 28.46 -19.13
C SER A 537 13.21 27.49 -19.01
N LYS A 538 12.18 27.66 -19.85
CA LYS A 538 11.07 26.72 -19.95
C LYS A 538 10.78 26.34 -21.39
N VAL A 539 10.52 25.06 -21.62
CA VAL A 539 10.04 24.54 -22.91
C VAL A 539 8.54 24.27 -22.81
N SER A 540 7.78 24.82 -23.74
CA SER A 540 6.32 24.67 -23.83
C SER A 540 5.91 24.09 -25.17
N LYS A 541 4.90 23.23 -25.16
CA LYS A 541 4.23 22.72 -26.36
C LYS A 541 3.30 23.81 -26.92
N LEU A 542 3.42 24.17 -28.20
CA LEU A 542 2.52 25.12 -28.87
C LEU A 542 1.81 24.43 -30.04
N ILE A 543 0.49 24.55 -30.12
CA ILE A 543 -0.34 24.01 -31.20
C ILE A 543 -0.83 25.18 -32.04
N ILE A 544 -0.57 25.13 -33.34
CA ILE A 544 -1.09 26.07 -34.34
C ILE A 544 -2.11 25.32 -35.20
N ASN A 545 -3.35 25.79 -35.27
CA ASN A 545 -4.44 25.14 -36.00
C ASN A 545 -4.55 25.58 -37.46
#